data_AF-A0A3R5QVU7-F1
#
_entry.id   AF-A0A3R5QVU7-F1
#
_cell.length_a   1.000
_cell.length_b   1.000
_cell.length_c   1.000
_cell.angle_alpha   90.00
_cell.angle_beta   90.00
_cell.angle_gamma   90.00
#
_symmetry.space_group_name_H-M   'P 1'
#
loop_
_entity.id
_entity.type
_entity.pdbx_description
1 polymer ?
#
loop_
_entity_poly.entity_id
_entity_poly.type
_entity_poly.pdbx_seq_one_letter_code
_entity_poly.pdbx_strand_id
1 'polypeptide(L)'
;MKALLKLFGQIVSIISICIFFFFANLWVANDRLLHETKGFIIWGLSIIIGGSVALIMKKHNISNLLSKITLIVSVLSIFLLILTGLIYSIVSSMI
;
A
#
# COMPACT_ATOMS: atom_id res chain seq x y z
N MET A 1 9.45 10.53 23.59
CA MET A 1 9.82 9.70 22.42
C MET A 1 8.68 8.79 21.95
N LYS A 2 8.10 7.92 22.80
CA LYS A 2 6.99 7.01 22.40
C LYS A 2 5.74 7.72 21.86
N ALA A 3 5.34 8.85 22.45
CA ALA A 3 4.20 9.65 21.99
C ALA A 3 4.43 10.26 20.60
N LEU A 4 5.65 10.73 20.33
CA LEU A 4 6.03 11.34 19.05
C LEU A 4 6.11 10.27 17.95
N LEU A 5 6.65 9.09 18.26
CA LEU A 5 6.63 7.92 17.38
C LEU A 5 5.19 7.45 17.08
N LYS A 6 4.29 7.51 18.08
CA LYS A 6 2.87 7.19 17.90
C LYS A 6 2.18 8.15 16.93
N LEU A 7 2.37 9.46 17.13
CA LEU A 7 1.83 10.51 16.25
C LEU A 7 2.36 10.39 14.83
N PHE A 8 3.69 10.26 14.68
CA PHE A 8 4.32 10.06 13.38
C PHE A 8 3.77 8.82 12.66
N GLY A 9 3.71 7.69 13.37
CA GLY A 9 3.18 6.45 12.81
C GLY A 9 1.71 6.55 12.40
N GLN A 10 0.90 7.31 13.16
CA GLN A 10 -0.50 7.60 12.80
C GLN A 10 -0.60 8.43 11.51
N ILE A 11 0.21 9.49 11.38
CA ILE A 11 0.21 10.33 10.18
C ILE A 11 0.58 9.50 8.95
N VAL A 12 1.66 8.73 9.03
CA VAL A 12 2.09 7.88 7.90
C VAL A 12 1.05 6.80 7.58
N SER A 13 0.41 6.22 8.60
CA SER A 13 -0.68 5.25 8.41
C SER A 13 -1.86 5.86 7.65
N ILE A 14 -2.29 7.08 7.99
CA ILE A 14 -3.36 7.79 7.28
C ILE A 14 -2.97 8.04 5.82
N ILE A 15 -1.77 8.60 5.60
CA ILE A 15 -1.27 8.89 4.25
C ILE A 15 -1.22 7.61 3.41
N SER A 16 -0.72 6.52 3.98
CA SER A 16 -0.63 5.22 3.29
C SER A 16 -2.01 4.69 2.91
N ILE A 17 -2.98 4.76 3.83
CA ILE A 17 -4.37 4.35 3.56
C ILE A 17 -4.97 5.18 2.42
N CYS A 18 -4.80 6.51 2.43
CA CYS A 18 -5.28 7.38 1.36
C CYS A 18 -4.68 7.01 0.00
N ILE A 19 -3.36 6.76 -0.03
CA ILE A 19 -2.66 6.34 -1.25
C ILE A 19 -3.18 4.97 -1.73
N PHE A 20 -3.41 4.02 -0.82
CA PHE A 20 -3.97 2.72 -1.19
C PHE A 20 -5.37 2.82 -1.79
N PHE A 21 -6.25 3.65 -1.22
CA PHE A 21 -7.57 3.88 -1.80
C PHE A 21 -7.49 4.56 -3.17
N PHE A 22 -6.56 5.50 -3.34
CA PHE A 22 -6.31 6.11 -4.64
C PHE A 22 -5.89 5.09 -5.70
N PHE A 23 -4.92 4.21 -5.39
CA PHE A 23 -4.51 3.14 -6.30
C PHE A 23 -5.60 2.10 -6.53
N ALA A 24 -6.36 1.72 -5.50
CA ALA A 24 -7.48 0.81 -5.67
C ALA A 24 -8.56 1.39 -6.59
N ASN A 25 -8.84 2.70 -6.49
CA ASN A 25 -9.78 3.38 -7.38
C ASN A 25 -9.26 3.41 -8.83
N LEU A 26 -7.99 3.73 -9.04
CA LEU A 26 -7.36 3.65 -10.36
C LEU A 26 -7.44 2.21 -10.93
N TRP A 27 -7.30 1.20 -10.07
CA TRP A 27 -7.31 -0.21 -10.46
C TRP A 27 -8.70 -0.64 -10.93
N VAL A 28 -9.73 -0.25 -10.18
CA VAL A 28 -11.14 -0.48 -10.57
C VAL A 28 -11.50 0.28 -11.85
N ALA A 29 -10.97 1.49 -12.03
CA ALA A 29 -11.15 2.27 -13.26
C ALA A 29 -10.35 1.72 -14.45
N ASN A 30 -9.53 0.68 -14.24
CA ASN A 30 -8.59 0.15 -15.22
C ASN A 30 -7.74 1.25 -15.89
N ASP A 31 -7.33 2.24 -15.09
CA ASP A 31 -6.65 3.43 -15.60
C ASP A 31 -5.26 3.06 -16.15
N ARG A 32 -4.89 3.66 -17.29
CA ARG A 32 -3.59 3.43 -17.94
C ARG A 32 -2.41 3.75 -17.02
N LEU A 33 -2.57 4.67 -16.08
CA LEU A 33 -1.52 5.11 -15.18
C LEU A 33 -0.99 3.98 -14.28
N LEU A 34 -1.82 2.98 -13.97
CA LEU A 34 -1.40 1.77 -13.22
C LEU A 34 -0.62 0.77 -14.06
N HIS A 35 -0.93 0.71 -15.36
CA HIS A 35 -0.26 -0.18 -16.31
C HIS A 35 1.06 0.41 -16.83
N GLU A 36 1.27 1.71 -16.64
CA GLU A 36 2.59 2.31 -16.79
C GLU A 36 3.53 1.87 -15.65
N THR A 37 4.78 1.55 -15.99
CA THR A 37 5.81 1.10 -15.03
C THR A 37 5.95 2.06 -13.83
N LYS A 38 5.69 3.36 -14.06
CA LYS A 38 5.74 4.39 -13.02
C LYS A 38 4.65 4.20 -11.95
N GLY A 39 3.41 3.93 -12.34
CA GLY A 39 2.31 3.70 -11.39
C GLY A 39 2.54 2.43 -10.57
N PHE A 40 3.02 1.36 -11.21
CA PHE A 40 3.37 0.12 -10.54
C PHE A 40 4.47 0.29 -9.48
N ILE A 41 5.53 1.05 -9.81
CA ILE A 41 6.62 1.36 -8.88
C ILE A 41 6.12 2.20 -7.69
N ILE A 42 5.34 3.25 -7.94
CA ILE A 42 4.82 4.13 -6.88
C ILE A 42 3.90 3.34 -5.94
N TRP A 43 3.07 2.46 -6.50
CA TRP A 43 2.22 1.57 -5.70
C TRP A 43 3.05 0.63 -4.83
N GLY A 44 4.07 -0.03 -5.39
CA GLY A 44 5.00 -0.88 -4.63
C GLY A 44 5.72 -0.12 -3.49
N LEU A 45 6.21 1.09 -3.75
CA LEU A 45 6.86 1.92 -2.72
C LEU A 45 5.90 2.30 -1.59
N SER A 46 4.65 2.64 -1.91
CA SER A 46 3.64 2.97 -0.91
C SER A 46 3.35 1.80 0.04
N ILE A 47 3.34 0.58 -0.47
CA ILE A 47 3.17 -0.65 0.31
C ILE A 47 4.32 -0.82 1.30
N ILE A 48 5.55 -0.67 0.81
CA ILE A 48 6.76 -0.85 1.63
C ILE A 48 6.78 0.18 2.76
N ILE A 49 6.50 1.46 2.45
CA ILE A 49 6.50 2.54 3.45
C ILE A 49 5.40 2.32 4.50
N GLY A 50 4.16 2.11 4.07
CA GLY A 50 3.02 1.93 4.97
C GLY A 50 3.14 0.68 5.85
N GLY A 51 3.52 -0.45 5.25
CA GLY A 51 3.73 -1.72 5.95
C GLY A 51 4.88 -1.65 6.96
N SER A 52 6.00 -1.03 6.59
CA SER A 52 7.18 -0.90 7.47
C SER A 52 6.86 -0.07 8.71
N VAL A 53 6.13 1.04 8.56
CA VAL A 53 5.74 1.87 9.71
C VAL A 53 4.78 1.12 10.63
N ALA A 54 3.80 0.40 10.07
CA ALA A 54 2.89 -0.43 10.86
C ALA A 54 3.64 -1.50 11.68
N LEU A 55 4.64 -2.15 11.08
CA LEU A 55 5.50 -3.13 11.75
C LEU A 55 6.37 -2.50 12.86
N ILE A 56 6.95 -1.33 12.62
CA ILE A 56 7.75 -0.61 13.62
C ILE A 56 6.88 -0.23 14.82
N MET A 57 5.64 0.25 14.59
CA MET A 57 4.70 0.56 15.67
C MET A 57 4.34 -0.68 16.49
N LYS A 58 4.11 -1.83 15.81
CA LYS A 58 3.86 -3.12 16.46
C LYS A 58 5.05 -3.56 17.32
N LYS A 59 6.28 -3.45 16.81
CA LYS A 59 7.52 -3.79 17.53
C LYS A 59 7.69 -2.97 18.81
N HIS A 60 7.26 -1.71 18.81
CA HIS A 60 7.34 -0.83 19.99
C HIS A 60 6.15 -0.97 20.95
N ASN A 61 5.28 -1.98 20.78
CA ASN A 61 4.04 -2.17 21.55
C ASN A 61 3.13 -0.93 21.57
N ILE A 62 3.19 -0.11 20.52
CA ILE A 62 2.29 1.03 20.35
C ILE A 62 1.01 0.48 19.74
N SER A 63 0.11 0.00 20.62
CA SER A 63 -1.21 -0.47 20.20
C SER A 63 -1.99 0.68 19.59
N ASN A 64 -2.22 0.59 18.28
CA ASN A 64 -2.95 1.58 17.52
C ASN A 64 -3.83 0.84 16.51
N LEU A 65 -5.14 1.08 16.56
CA LEU A 65 -6.09 0.45 15.62
C LEU A 65 -5.70 0.76 14.16
N LEU A 66 -5.26 1.99 13.92
CA LEU A 66 -4.88 2.48 12.60
C LEU A 66 -3.67 1.74 12.00
N SER A 67 -2.69 1.35 12.82
CA SER A 67 -1.53 0.60 12.31
C SER A 67 -1.92 -0.83 11.93
N LYS A 68 -2.86 -1.45 12.65
CA LYS A 68 -3.43 -2.75 12.28
C LYS A 68 -4.19 -2.67 10.95
N ILE A 69 -5.03 -1.64 10.78
CA ILE A 69 -5.75 -1.40 9.52
C ILE A 69 -4.74 -1.20 8.38
N THR A 70 -3.73 -0.35 8.57
CA THR A 70 -2.69 -0.09 7.55
C THR A 70 -1.97 -1.37 7.15
N LEU A 71 -1.67 -2.26 8.10
CA LEU A 71 -1.07 -3.56 7.82
C LEU A 71 -1.99 -4.43 6.95
N ILE A 72 -3.27 -4.53 7.29
CA ILE A 72 -4.26 -5.30 6.53
C ILE A 72 -4.40 -4.75 5.10
N VAL A 73 -4.55 -3.42 4.97
CA VAL A 73 -4.66 -2.77 3.66
C VAL A 73 -3.39 -2.95 2.83
N SER A 74 -2.21 -2.91 3.45
CA SER A 74 -0.95 -3.17 2.76
C SER A 74 -0.91 -4.60 2.18
N VAL A 75 -1.35 -5.60 2.95
CA VAL A 75 -1.43 -6.99 2.47
C VAL A 75 -2.42 -7.13 1.30
N LEU A 76 -3.58 -6.50 1.39
CA LEU A 76 -4.56 -6.47 0.30
C LEU A 76 -3.99 -5.78 -0.96
N SER A 77 -3.26 -4.68 -0.77
CA SER A 77 -2.58 -3.98 -1.88
C SER A 77 -1.51 -4.83 -2.55
N ILE A 78 -0.75 -5.63 -1.79
CA ILE A 78 0.22 -6.59 -2.36
C ILE A 78 -0.50 -7.60 -3.26
N PHE A 79 -1.62 -8.15 -2.79
CA PHE A 79 -2.41 -9.09 -3.58
C PHE A 79 -2.90 -8.47 -4.89
N LEU A 80 -3.43 -7.26 -4.84
CA LEU A 80 -3.86 -6.52 -6.03
C LEU A 80 -2.70 -6.21 -6.99
N LEU A 81 -1.52 -5.86 -6.46
CA LEU A 81 -0.33 -5.58 -7.27
C LEU A 81 0.16 -6.84 -8.00
N ILE A 82 0.17 -8.00 -7.33
CA ILE A 82 0.49 -9.29 -7.95
C ILE A 82 -0.54 -9.64 -9.03
N LEU A 83 -1.83 -9.49 -8.74
CA LEU A 83 -2.90 -9.76 -9.69
C LEU A 83 -2.76 -8.89 -10.95
N THR A 84 -2.43 -7.61 -10.78
CA THR A 84 -2.17 -6.68 -11.89
C THR A 84 -1.00 -7.14 -12.74
N GLY A 85 0.11 -7.55 -12.12
CA GLY A 85 1.27 -8.08 -12.84
C GLY A 85 0.97 -9.38 -13.61
N LEU A 86 0.18 -10.27 -13.03
CA LEU A 86 -0.26 -11.51 -13.68
C LEU A 86 -1.16 -11.21 -14.90
N ILE A 87 -2.14 -10.31 -14.75
CA ILE A 87 -3.01 -9.88 -15.85
C ILE A 87 -2.15 -9.29 -16.99
N TYR A 88 -1.22 -8.39 -16.65
CA TYR A 88 -0.33 -7.79 -17.64
C TYR A 88 0.51 -8.84 -18.38
N SER A 89 1.09 -9.80 -17.65
CA SER A 89 1.88 -10.89 -18.25
C SER A 89 1.05 -11.76 -19.20
N ILE A 90 -0.19 -12.07 -18.84
CA ILE A 90 -1.09 -12.88 -19.68
C ILE A 90 -1.47 -12.10 -20.94
N VAL A 91 -1.94 -10.86 -20.78
CA VAL A 91 -2.34 -10.01 -21.93
C VAL A 91 -1.18 -9.77 -22.88
N SER A 92 0.02 -9.49 -22.36
CA SER A 92 1.21 -9.30 -23.19
C SER A 92 1.68 -10.58 -23.89
N SER A 93 1.33 -11.76 -23.39
CA SER A 93 1.71 -13.05 -24.02
C SER A 93 0.73 -13.52 -25.10
N MET A 94 -0.48 -12.94 -25.12
CA MET A 94 -1.51 -13.23 -26.13
C MET A 94 -1.42 -12.31 -27.37
N ILE A 95 -0.63 -11.24 -27.28
CA ILE A 95 -0.33 -10.28 -28.36
C ILE A 95 0.99 -10.66 -29.00
#